data_AF-A0A2T4S6X7-F1
#
_entry.id   AF-A0A2T4S6X7-F1
#
_cell.length_a   1.000
_cell.length_b   1.000
_cell.length_c   1.000
_cell.angle_alpha   90.00
_cell.angle_beta   90.00
_cell.angle_gamma   90.00
#
_symmetry.space_group_name_H-M   'P 1'
#
loop_
_entity.id
_entity.type
_entity.pdbx_description
1 polymer ?
#
loop_
_entity_poly.entity_id
_entity_poly.type
_entity_poly.pdbx_seq_one_letter_code
_entity_poly.pdbx_strand_id
1 'polypeptide(L)'
;LVITFPSLASVTLKAINDNEIISEEMRLMYVALTIAKEQLFLIGRVKSEQALDKMVGTAIAGDKLPVSYRLSAKTPFELIYPIYAKHQSHSITNDLKFEQDINDLALPLQPKVEIQIDDYSDIKPDETEEDKEDYRTVADIIDYQSGQPEVERQIEQQLAFEYPYQKDMVKPTKQSVSELKRQLETEESGTSYERVRQYRLGASTYERPQFLRQHQKRKANEIGTLMHTVMQHLPFKTERMTEDELDQYIDHLIEKNIIEDDAKQDIRMKEVVKFINSDLY
;
A
#
# COMPACT_ATOMS: atom_id res chain seq x y z
N LEU A 1 37.02 11.42 5.45
CA LEU A 1 36.08 10.61 6.26
C LEU A 1 35.64 11.46 7.44
N VAL A 2 34.42 12.00 7.41
CA VAL A 2 33.87 12.79 8.52
C VAL A 2 33.33 11.79 9.54
N ILE A 3 34.05 11.62 10.64
CA ILE A 3 33.60 10.80 11.77
C ILE A 3 32.63 11.67 12.56
N THR A 4 31.32 11.44 12.37
CA THR A 4 30.27 12.08 13.15
C THR A 4 30.04 11.25 14.40
N PHE A 5 30.25 11.84 15.57
CA PHE A 5 29.89 11.22 16.83
C PHE A 5 28.43 11.56 17.14
N PRO A 6 27.54 10.56 17.31
CA PRO A 6 26.17 10.83 17.65
C PRO A 6 26.11 11.45 19.05
N SER A 7 25.43 12.59 19.18
CA SER A 7 25.19 13.21 20.48
C SER A 7 24.20 12.36 21.28
N LEU A 8 24.26 12.44 22.61
CA LEU A 8 23.29 11.77 23.48
C LEU A 8 21.85 12.15 23.08
N ALA A 9 21.61 13.43 22.79
CA ALA A 9 20.32 13.92 22.31
C ALA A 9 19.89 13.30 20.96
N SER A 10 20.83 13.07 20.03
CA SER A 10 20.51 12.41 18.76
C SER A 10 20.12 10.94 18.95
N VAL A 11 20.81 10.23 19.85
CA VAL A 11 20.49 8.83 20.17
C VAL A 11 19.14 8.72 20.87
N THR A 12 18.85 9.61 21.82
CA THR A 12 17.55 9.61 22.51
C THR A 12 16.41 9.95 21.57
N LEU A 13 16.56 10.95 20.70
CA LEU A 13 15.56 11.29 19.68
C LEU A 13 15.30 10.13 18.73
N LYS A 14 16.36 9.43 18.30
CA LYS A 14 16.20 8.23 17.47
C LYS A 14 15.39 7.14 18.17
N ALA A 15 15.71 6.85 19.43
CA ALA A 15 14.98 5.84 20.20
C ALA A 15 13.51 6.21 20.43
N ILE A 16 13.21 7.50 20.65
CA ILE A 16 11.83 8.00 20.76
C ILE A 16 11.07 7.78 19.45
N ASN A 17 11.69 8.14 18.32
CA ASN A 17 11.09 7.97 16.99
C ASN A 17 10.85 6.48 16.65
N ASP A 18 11.82 5.60 16.98
CA ASP A 18 11.68 4.16 16.76
C ASP A 18 10.52 3.58 17.61
N ASN A 19 10.37 4.03 18.86
CA ASN A 19 9.22 3.66 19.71
C ASN A 19 7.89 4.12 19.13
N GLU A 20 7.83 5.34 18.57
CA GLU A 20 6.62 5.91 17.99
C GLU A 20 6.19 5.12 16.74
N ILE A 21 7.14 4.77 15.86
CA ILE A 21 6.89 3.93 14.68
C ILE A 21 6.32 2.57 15.10
N ILE A 22 6.93 1.91 16.07
CA ILE A 22 6.48 0.59 16.55
C ILE A 22 5.09 0.70 17.20
N SER A 23 4.83 1.78 17.93
CA SER A 23 3.51 2.02 18.52
C SER A 23 2.43 2.19 17.46
N GLU A 24 2.73 2.88 16.36
CA GLU A 24 1.77 3.04 15.25
C GLU A 24 1.57 1.72 14.50
N GLU A 25 2.63 0.95 14.24
CA GLU A 25 2.52 -0.40 13.65
C GLU A 25 1.64 -1.33 14.52
N MET A 26 1.81 -1.31 15.84
CA MET A 26 0.95 -2.08 16.76
C MET A 26 -0.52 -1.63 16.68
N ARG A 27 -0.77 -0.32 16.52
CA ARG A 27 -2.13 0.20 16.35
C ARG A 27 -2.74 -0.23 15.02
N LEU A 28 -1.99 -0.18 13.93
CA LEU A 28 -2.43 -0.67 12.61
C LEU A 28 -2.77 -2.15 12.67
N MET A 29 -1.95 -2.95 13.35
CA MET A 29 -2.21 -4.36 13.60
C MET A 29 -3.52 -4.57 14.37
N TYR A 30 -3.74 -3.84 15.46
CA TYR A 30 -5.00 -3.90 16.20
C TYR A 30 -6.22 -3.59 15.31
N VAL A 31 -6.15 -2.54 14.49
CA VAL A 31 -7.22 -2.18 13.56
C VAL A 31 -7.43 -3.30 12.53
N ALA A 32 -6.37 -3.83 11.93
CA ALA A 32 -6.47 -4.90 10.94
C ALA A 32 -7.11 -6.18 11.52
N LEU A 33 -6.72 -6.56 12.73
CA LEU A 33 -7.25 -7.74 13.41
C LEU A 33 -8.71 -7.57 13.85
N THR A 34 -9.13 -6.36 14.20
CA THR A 34 -10.50 -6.08 14.68
C THR A 34 -11.51 -5.80 13.56
N ILE A 35 -11.06 -5.62 12.32
CA ILE A 35 -11.95 -5.47 11.16
C ILE A 35 -12.56 -6.81 10.74
N ALA A 36 -11.85 -7.92 10.94
CA ALA A 36 -12.30 -9.25 10.54
C ALA A 36 -13.56 -9.65 11.34
N LYS A 37 -14.62 -10.06 10.63
CA LYS A 37 -15.90 -10.46 11.25
C LYS A 37 -16.07 -11.97 11.42
N GLU A 38 -15.57 -12.75 10.46
CA GLU A 38 -15.79 -14.21 10.42
C GLU A 38 -14.47 -14.96 10.37
N GLN A 39 -13.64 -14.69 9.36
CA GLN A 39 -12.34 -15.33 9.19
C GLN A 39 -11.23 -14.29 9.06
N LEU A 40 -10.07 -14.62 9.62
CA LEU A 40 -8.86 -13.80 9.57
C LEU A 40 -7.71 -14.67 9.05
N PHE A 41 -7.20 -14.34 7.87
CA PHE A 41 -6.03 -14.98 7.27
C PHE A 41 -4.82 -14.07 7.45
N LEU A 42 -3.77 -14.59 8.09
CA LEU A 42 -2.52 -13.87 8.33
C LEU A 42 -1.39 -14.57 7.58
N ILE A 43 -0.87 -13.91 6.55
CA ILE A 43 0.19 -14.45 5.70
C ILE A 43 1.48 -13.74 6.04
N GLY A 44 2.51 -14.51 6.37
CA GLY A 44 3.85 -14.02 6.68
C GLY A 44 4.90 -14.85 5.96
N ARG A 45 6.08 -14.27 5.77
CA ARG A 45 7.24 -14.99 5.24
C ARG A 45 8.36 -14.97 6.26
N VAL A 46 9.08 -16.09 6.35
CA VAL A 46 10.28 -16.22 7.16
C VAL A 46 11.42 -16.74 6.31
N LYS A 47 12.65 -16.42 6.67
CA LYS A 47 13.84 -16.87 5.91
C LYS A 47 14.22 -18.31 6.20
N SER A 48 13.88 -18.83 7.38
CA SER A 48 14.19 -20.18 7.80
C SER A 48 13.28 -20.63 8.92
N GLU A 49 13.03 -21.93 9.00
CA GLU A 49 12.26 -22.55 10.08
C GLU A 49 12.89 -22.31 11.46
N GLN A 50 14.23 -22.29 11.53
CA GLN A 50 14.96 -21.93 12.77
C GLN A 50 14.60 -20.55 13.33
N ALA A 51 14.16 -19.61 12.49
CA ALA A 51 13.70 -18.32 12.97
C ALA A 51 12.32 -18.44 13.64
N LEU A 52 11.45 -19.34 13.16
CA LEU A 52 10.18 -19.65 13.80
C LEU A 52 10.40 -20.27 15.19
N ASP A 53 11.28 -21.27 15.29
CA ASP A 53 11.61 -21.91 16.57
C ASP A 53 12.09 -20.89 17.62
N LYS A 54 12.93 -19.95 17.19
CA LYS A 54 13.40 -18.85 18.05
C LYS A 54 12.25 -17.96 18.53
N MET A 55 11.28 -17.66 17.65
CA MET A 55 10.09 -16.89 18.04
C MET A 55 9.26 -17.65 19.07
N VAL A 56 9.01 -18.95 18.85
CA VAL A 56 8.29 -19.80 19.80
C VAL A 56 9.02 -19.86 21.16
N GLY A 57 10.35 -19.90 21.16
CA GLY A 57 11.19 -19.91 22.37
C GLY A 57 11.30 -18.57 23.12
N THR A 58 10.64 -17.50 22.64
CA THR A 58 10.76 -16.16 23.27
C THR A 58 10.20 -16.15 24.69
N ALA A 59 10.90 -15.55 25.65
CA ALA A 59 10.41 -15.42 27.02
C ALA A 59 9.12 -14.58 27.09
N ILE A 60 8.31 -14.80 28.12
CA ILE A 60 7.11 -14.01 28.39
C ILE A 60 7.37 -13.09 29.59
N ALA A 61 6.77 -11.91 29.58
CA ALA A 61 6.74 -10.98 30.70
C ALA A 61 5.28 -10.80 31.16
N GLY A 62 4.83 -11.68 32.07
CA GLY A 62 3.45 -11.69 32.56
C GLY A 62 2.47 -12.13 31.47
N ASP A 63 1.57 -11.24 31.08
CA ASP A 63 0.56 -11.45 30.04
C ASP A 63 1.04 -11.01 28.63
N LYS A 64 2.31 -10.59 28.50
CA LYS A 64 2.81 -9.91 27.28
C LYS A 64 4.17 -10.41 26.84
N LEU A 65 4.47 -10.17 25.56
CA LEU A 65 5.84 -10.25 25.07
C LEU A 65 6.72 -9.16 25.74
N PRO A 66 7.99 -9.48 26.08
CA PRO A 66 8.94 -8.54 26.67
C PRO A 66 9.03 -7.24 25.87
N VAL A 67 9.19 -6.11 26.58
CA VAL A 67 9.31 -4.79 25.95
C VAL A 67 10.45 -4.77 24.93
N SER A 68 11.60 -5.35 25.27
CA SER A 68 12.75 -5.45 24.37
C SER A 68 12.45 -6.21 23.07
N TYR A 69 11.62 -7.26 23.13
CA TYR A 69 11.21 -8.01 21.96
C TYR A 69 10.25 -7.18 21.10
N ARG A 70 9.25 -6.55 21.74
CA ARG A 70 8.28 -5.69 21.03
C ARG A 70 8.94 -4.51 20.32
N LEU A 71 9.97 -3.92 20.93
CA LEU A 71 10.73 -2.80 20.36
C LEU A 71 11.76 -3.21 19.30
N SER A 72 12.11 -4.50 19.21
CA SER A 72 13.09 -4.98 18.22
C SER A 72 12.44 -5.68 17.03
N ALA A 73 11.13 -5.95 17.10
CA ALA A 73 10.37 -6.58 16.04
C ALA A 73 10.38 -5.73 14.76
N LYS A 74 10.75 -6.35 13.64
CA LYS A 74 10.84 -5.67 12.33
C LYS A 74 9.59 -5.83 11.49
N THR A 75 8.78 -6.83 11.80
CA THR A 75 7.58 -7.16 11.05
C THR A 75 6.43 -7.44 12.03
N PRO A 76 5.18 -7.12 11.66
CA PRO A 76 4.02 -7.50 12.47
C PRO A 76 3.94 -9.02 12.72
N PHE A 77 4.41 -9.82 11.76
CA PHE A 77 4.47 -11.28 11.89
C PHE A 77 5.31 -11.72 13.11
N GLU A 78 6.44 -11.07 13.38
CA GLU A 78 7.30 -11.37 14.54
C GLU A 78 6.59 -11.13 15.88
N LEU A 79 5.58 -10.27 15.93
CA LEU A 79 4.77 -10.00 17.12
C LEU A 79 3.61 -10.98 17.25
N ILE A 80 3.01 -11.38 16.13
CA ILE A 80 1.80 -12.21 16.10
C ILE A 80 2.12 -13.70 16.22
N TYR A 81 3.07 -14.19 15.41
CA TYR A 81 3.44 -15.59 15.34
C TYR A 81 3.77 -16.23 16.71
N PRO A 82 4.65 -15.64 17.55
CA PRO A 82 4.98 -16.26 18.84
C PRO A 82 3.76 -16.37 19.76
N ILE A 83 2.77 -15.49 19.65
CA ILE A 83 1.57 -15.54 20.50
C ILE A 83 0.74 -16.78 20.16
N TYR A 84 0.49 -17.03 18.89
CA TYR A 84 -0.30 -18.18 18.44
C TYR A 84 0.47 -19.50 18.47
N ALA A 85 1.74 -19.49 18.07
CA ALA A 85 2.56 -20.71 17.99
C ALA A 85 2.85 -21.31 19.37
N LYS A 86 2.97 -20.48 20.42
CA LYS A 86 3.15 -20.95 21.81
C LYS A 86 1.96 -21.76 22.31
N HIS A 87 0.75 -21.46 21.85
CA HIS A 87 -0.43 -22.20 22.23
C HIS A 87 -0.43 -23.61 21.62
N GLN A 88 -0.03 -23.75 20.36
CA GLN A 88 -0.02 -25.04 19.65
C GLN A 88 1.25 -25.87 19.89
N SER A 89 2.33 -25.24 20.35
CA SER A 89 3.60 -25.92 20.57
C SER A 89 3.55 -26.80 21.82
N HIS A 90 3.63 -28.11 21.60
CA HIS A 90 3.69 -29.11 22.68
C HIS A 90 5.09 -29.21 23.29
N SER A 91 6.11 -28.72 22.59
CA SER A 91 7.53 -28.87 22.95
C SER A 91 8.07 -27.77 23.87
N ILE A 92 7.26 -26.76 24.23
CA ILE A 92 7.71 -25.66 25.09
C ILE A 92 7.30 -25.83 26.55
N THR A 93 8.17 -25.39 27.46
CA THR A 93 7.93 -25.35 28.90
C THR A 93 6.76 -24.42 29.24
N ASN A 94 6.01 -24.75 30.29
CA ASN A 94 4.87 -23.93 30.76
C ASN A 94 5.26 -22.47 31.07
N ASP A 95 6.50 -22.21 31.49
CA ASP A 95 7.01 -20.85 31.75
C ASP A 95 7.08 -19.97 30.49
N LEU A 96 7.05 -20.59 29.31
CA LEU A 96 7.06 -19.92 28.02
C LEU A 96 5.67 -19.86 27.38
N LYS A 97 4.61 -20.32 28.06
CA LYS A 97 3.23 -20.21 27.60
C LYS A 97 2.52 -19.06 28.29
N PHE A 98 1.64 -18.38 27.56
CA PHE A 98 0.80 -17.32 28.14
C PHE A 98 -0.22 -17.90 29.11
N GLU A 99 -0.74 -19.08 28.78
CA GLU A 99 -1.66 -19.87 29.60
C GLU A 99 -1.18 -21.32 29.66
N GLN A 100 -1.42 -22.01 30.78
CA GLN A 100 -1.01 -23.42 30.91
C GLN A 100 -1.84 -24.33 29.99
N ASP A 101 -3.16 -24.11 29.97
CA ASP A 101 -4.11 -24.76 29.08
C ASP A 101 -5.09 -23.70 28.52
N ILE A 102 -5.41 -23.78 27.22
CA ILE A 102 -6.44 -22.93 26.61
C ILE A 102 -7.83 -23.24 27.12
N ASN A 103 -8.05 -24.45 27.64
CA ASN A 103 -9.30 -24.83 28.26
C ASN A 103 -9.57 -24.04 29.55
N ASP A 104 -8.53 -23.42 30.15
CA ASP A 104 -8.67 -22.52 31.29
C ASP A 104 -9.21 -21.14 30.88
N LEU A 105 -9.13 -20.78 29.60
CA LEU A 105 -9.70 -19.54 29.09
C LEU A 105 -11.22 -19.67 28.92
N ALA A 106 -11.92 -18.56 29.15
CA ALA A 106 -13.33 -18.46 28.83
C ALA A 106 -13.58 -18.80 27.35
N LEU A 107 -14.66 -19.51 27.02
CA LEU A 107 -15.04 -19.89 25.64
C LEU A 107 -14.84 -18.80 24.56
N PRO A 108 -15.23 -17.52 24.75
CA PRO A 108 -15.00 -16.48 23.74
C PRO A 108 -13.52 -16.12 23.51
N LEU A 109 -12.63 -16.54 24.40
CA LEU A 109 -11.19 -16.33 24.36
C LEU A 109 -10.41 -17.59 23.96
N GLN A 110 -11.10 -18.63 23.46
CA GLN A 110 -10.48 -19.84 22.94
C GLN A 110 -10.37 -19.75 21.40
N PRO A 111 -9.31 -19.14 20.85
CA PRO A 111 -9.16 -19.05 19.41
C PRO A 111 -8.94 -20.43 18.79
N LYS A 112 -9.69 -20.73 17.72
CA LYS A 112 -9.35 -21.80 16.79
C LYS A 112 -8.35 -21.25 15.79
N VAL A 113 -7.11 -21.71 15.89
CA VAL A 113 -6.02 -21.26 15.03
C VAL A 113 -5.52 -22.47 14.25
N GLU A 114 -5.27 -22.27 12.96
CA GLU A 114 -4.57 -23.22 12.10
C GLU A 114 -3.29 -22.54 11.64
N ILE A 115 -2.16 -23.20 11.83
CA ILE A 115 -0.85 -22.71 11.38
C ILE A 115 -0.36 -23.67 10.30
N GLN A 116 -0.21 -23.14 9.09
CA GLN A 116 0.38 -23.84 7.95
C GLN A 116 1.73 -23.21 7.65
N ILE A 117 2.76 -24.04 7.48
CA ILE A 117 4.11 -23.63 7.13
C ILE A 117 4.45 -24.35 5.84
N ASP A 118 4.42 -23.59 4.75
CA ASP A 118 4.70 -24.10 3.41
C ASP A 118 6.09 -23.61 2.98
N ASP A 119 6.90 -24.49 2.39
CA ASP A 119 8.16 -24.08 1.77
C ASP A 119 7.84 -23.35 0.45
N TYR A 120 8.63 -22.33 0.13
CA TYR A 120 8.44 -21.61 -1.14
C TYR A 120 8.52 -22.55 -2.36
N SER A 121 9.28 -23.64 -2.25
CA SER A 121 9.40 -24.66 -3.30
C SER A 121 8.09 -25.40 -3.57
N ASP A 122 7.23 -25.55 -2.56
CA ASP A 122 5.95 -26.27 -2.68
C ASP A 122 4.83 -25.38 -3.24
N ILE A 123 4.96 -24.05 -3.11
CA ILE A 123 4.02 -23.05 -3.65
C ILE A 123 4.51 -22.50 -5.00
N LYS A 124 5.75 -22.79 -5.37
CA LYS A 124 6.27 -22.37 -6.66
C LYS A 124 5.38 -23.05 -7.70
N PRO A 125 4.71 -22.31 -8.60
CA PRO A 125 4.11 -22.96 -9.76
C PRO A 125 5.26 -23.75 -10.39
N ASP A 126 5.08 -25.06 -10.51
CA ASP A 126 6.01 -25.87 -11.29
C ASP A 126 6.07 -25.17 -12.64
N GLU A 127 7.20 -24.54 -12.95
CA GLU A 127 7.51 -24.17 -14.33
C GLU A 127 7.80 -25.48 -15.07
N THR A 128 6.83 -26.39 -15.10
CA THR A 128 6.75 -27.40 -16.15
C THR A 128 6.77 -26.63 -17.45
N GLU A 129 7.67 -27.00 -18.35
CA GLU A 129 7.81 -26.37 -19.67
C GLU A 129 6.51 -26.40 -20.50
N GLU A 130 5.47 -27.07 -20.02
CA GLU A 130 4.10 -27.11 -20.56
C GLU A 130 3.33 -25.79 -20.41
N ASP A 131 3.63 -24.92 -19.42
CA ASP A 131 2.88 -23.66 -19.21
C ASP A 131 3.26 -22.52 -20.17
N LYS A 132 4.18 -22.76 -21.11
CA LYS A 132 4.47 -21.79 -22.19
C LYS A 132 3.49 -21.86 -23.36
N GLU A 133 2.60 -22.85 -23.42
CA GLU A 133 1.61 -22.96 -24.50
C GLU A 133 0.22 -22.43 -24.15
N ASP A 134 -0.07 -22.07 -22.90
CA ASP A 134 -1.42 -21.69 -22.47
C ASP A 134 -1.73 -20.17 -22.58
N TYR A 135 -1.00 -19.46 -23.45
CA TYR A 135 -1.46 -18.16 -23.92
C TYR A 135 -2.54 -18.38 -24.98
N ARG A 136 -3.80 -18.46 -24.54
CA ARG A 136 -4.94 -18.39 -25.46
C ARG A 136 -4.84 -17.09 -26.26
N THR A 137 -4.63 -17.21 -27.56
CA THR A 137 -4.62 -16.07 -28.45
C THR A 137 -6.03 -15.49 -28.49
N VAL A 138 -6.16 -14.19 -28.79
CA VAL A 138 -7.49 -13.57 -28.99
C VAL A 138 -8.33 -14.35 -30.02
N ALA A 139 -7.68 -14.94 -31.03
CA ALA A 139 -8.33 -15.82 -32.01
C ALA A 139 -8.90 -17.11 -31.37
N ASP A 140 -8.15 -17.74 -30.46
CA ASP A 140 -8.56 -18.99 -29.78
C ASP A 140 -9.75 -18.75 -28.84
N ILE A 141 -9.87 -17.54 -28.28
CA ILE A 141 -11.00 -17.14 -27.42
C ILE A 141 -12.25 -16.85 -28.27
N ILE A 142 -12.08 -16.25 -29.45
CA ILE A 142 -13.20 -15.91 -30.34
C ILE A 142 -13.80 -17.16 -30.98
N ASP A 143 -12.99 -18.16 -31.32
CA ASP A 143 -13.46 -19.43 -31.90
C ASP A 143 -13.90 -20.46 -30.85
N TYR A 144 -13.81 -20.14 -29.56
CA TYR A 144 -14.20 -21.05 -28.48
C TYR A 144 -15.72 -21.13 -28.33
N GLN A 145 -16.35 -22.09 -29.01
CA GLN A 145 -17.75 -22.44 -28.79
C GLN A 145 -17.86 -23.43 -27.62
N SER A 146 -18.33 -22.97 -26.46
CA SER A 146 -18.47 -23.80 -25.25
C SER A 146 -19.48 -24.96 -25.38
N GLY A 147 -20.25 -24.99 -26.47
CA GLY A 147 -21.28 -25.99 -26.72
C GLY A 147 -22.46 -25.96 -25.74
N GLN A 148 -22.53 -24.96 -24.86
CA GLN A 148 -23.54 -24.83 -23.80
C GLN A 148 -24.29 -23.48 -23.90
N PRO A 149 -25.29 -23.39 -24.80
CA PRO A 149 -25.99 -22.14 -25.09
C PRO A 149 -26.80 -21.59 -23.90
N GLU A 150 -27.15 -22.43 -22.92
CA GLU A 150 -27.83 -21.99 -21.70
C GLU A 150 -26.90 -21.24 -20.74
N VAL A 151 -25.65 -21.69 -20.61
CA VAL A 151 -24.64 -21.05 -19.77
C VAL A 151 -24.19 -19.74 -20.40
N GLU A 152 -24.05 -19.70 -21.72
CA GLU A 152 -23.74 -18.49 -22.48
C GLU A 152 -24.78 -17.39 -22.24
N ARG A 153 -26.08 -17.71 -22.32
CA ARG A 153 -27.15 -16.74 -21.99
C ARG A 153 -27.13 -16.27 -20.54
N GLN A 154 -26.82 -17.15 -19.58
CA GLN A 154 -26.72 -16.74 -18.18
C GLN A 154 -25.56 -15.78 -17.96
N ILE A 155 -24.41 -16.03 -18.58
CA ILE A 155 -23.23 -15.17 -18.52
C ILE A 155 -23.54 -13.81 -19.18
N GLU A 156 -24.16 -13.81 -20.37
CA GLU A 156 -24.58 -12.56 -21.03
C GLU A 156 -25.54 -11.75 -20.16
N GLN A 157 -26.53 -12.39 -19.53
CA GLN A 157 -27.46 -11.71 -18.63
C GLN A 157 -26.78 -11.12 -17.38
N GLN A 158 -25.76 -11.79 -16.85
CA GLN A 158 -24.98 -11.31 -15.71
C GLN A 158 -24.02 -10.18 -16.10
N LEU A 159 -23.37 -10.28 -17.26
CA LEU A 159 -22.45 -9.24 -17.77
C LEU A 159 -23.20 -7.99 -18.22
N ALA A 160 -24.41 -8.16 -18.77
CA ALA A 160 -25.29 -7.07 -19.14
C ALA A 160 -26.12 -6.53 -17.97
N PHE A 161 -25.89 -7.01 -16.74
CA PHE A 161 -26.64 -6.57 -15.57
C PHE A 161 -26.32 -5.10 -15.26
N GLU A 162 -27.34 -4.25 -15.40
CA GLU A 162 -27.25 -2.84 -15.05
C GLU A 162 -27.71 -2.64 -13.60
N TYR A 163 -26.80 -2.19 -12.73
CA TYR A 163 -27.09 -2.03 -11.31
C TYR A 163 -28.21 -1.00 -11.07
N PRO A 164 -29.32 -1.34 -10.39
CA PRO A 164 -30.50 -0.47 -10.26
C PRO A 164 -30.25 0.88 -9.57
N TYR A 165 -29.19 0.99 -8.76
CA TYR A 165 -28.88 2.21 -7.99
C TYR A 165 -27.62 2.91 -8.53
N GLN A 166 -27.57 3.18 -9.83
CA GLN A 166 -26.43 3.89 -10.44
C GLN A 166 -26.11 5.24 -9.77
N LYS A 167 -27.14 5.92 -9.25
CA LYS A 167 -26.99 7.20 -8.53
C LYS A 167 -26.20 7.08 -7.22
N ASP A 168 -26.09 5.88 -6.65
CA ASP A 168 -25.32 5.64 -5.43
C ASP A 168 -23.87 5.22 -5.71
N MET A 169 -23.52 4.83 -6.95
CA MET A 169 -22.13 4.56 -7.32
C MET A 169 -21.25 5.81 -7.35
N VAL A 170 -21.85 6.99 -7.54
CA VAL A 170 -21.14 8.27 -7.55
C VAL A 170 -20.78 8.71 -6.12
N LYS A 171 -21.40 8.10 -5.10
CA LYS A 171 -21.14 8.42 -3.71
C LYS A 171 -19.89 7.67 -3.22
N PRO A 172 -18.92 8.35 -2.63
CA PRO A 172 -17.74 7.69 -2.07
C PRO A 172 -18.16 6.74 -0.94
N THR A 173 -17.75 5.47 -1.03
CA THR A 173 -18.06 4.42 -0.04
C THR A 173 -17.47 4.70 1.34
N LYS A 174 -16.40 5.52 1.41
CA LYS A 174 -15.83 6.08 2.63
C LYS A 174 -15.42 7.53 2.35
N GLN A 175 -15.86 8.44 3.21
CA GLN A 175 -15.37 9.81 3.27
C GLN A 175 -14.79 10.04 4.66
N SER A 176 -13.57 10.56 4.73
CA SER A 176 -12.96 10.90 6.02
C SER A 176 -13.59 12.17 6.58
N VAL A 177 -13.60 12.31 7.92
CA VAL A 177 -14.12 13.49 8.61
C VAL A 177 -13.35 14.76 8.20
N SER A 178 -12.07 14.62 7.83
CA SER A 178 -11.24 15.72 7.32
C SER A 178 -11.63 16.15 5.91
N GLU A 179 -11.98 15.22 5.02
CA GLU A 179 -12.47 15.53 3.67
C GLU A 179 -13.84 16.22 3.70
N LEU A 180 -14.73 15.77 4.59
CA LEU A 180 -16.04 16.39 4.83
C LEU A 180 -15.93 17.83 5.34
N LYS A 181 -15.07 18.07 6.35
CA LYS A 181 -14.81 19.43 6.84
C LYS A 181 -14.27 20.35 5.74
N ARG A 182 -13.35 19.84 4.91
CA ARG A 182 -12.74 20.63 3.83
C ARG A 182 -13.73 20.97 2.70
N GLN A 183 -14.67 20.06 2.39
CA GLN A 183 -15.76 20.36 1.45
C GLN A 183 -16.64 21.50 1.97
N LEU A 184 -17.02 21.47 3.25
CA LEU A 184 -17.83 22.52 3.87
C LEU A 184 -17.11 23.88 3.91
N GLU A 185 -15.82 23.90 4.23
CA GLU A 185 -15.00 25.14 4.21
C GLU A 185 -14.87 25.75 2.81
N THR A 186 -14.90 24.93 1.76
CA THR A 186 -14.82 25.39 0.36
C THR A 186 -16.14 26.02 -0.10
N GLU A 187 -17.29 25.45 0.31
CA GLU A 187 -18.62 25.96 -0.01
C GLU A 187 -18.89 27.32 0.66
N GLU A 188 -18.46 27.53 1.91
CA GLU A 188 -18.60 28.83 2.60
C GLU A 188 -17.70 29.94 2.02
N SER A 189 -16.59 29.57 1.38
CA SER A 189 -15.59 30.54 0.89
C SER A 189 -15.81 31.03 -0.54
N GLY A 190 -16.86 30.56 -1.25
CA GLY A 190 -17.19 31.00 -2.61
C GLY A 190 -16.10 30.74 -3.66
N THR A 191 -15.14 29.85 -3.37
CA THR A 191 -14.03 29.56 -4.29
C THR A 191 -14.36 28.37 -5.18
N SER A 192 -14.15 28.54 -6.49
CA SER A 192 -14.51 27.59 -7.54
C SER A 192 -13.99 26.17 -7.26
N TYR A 193 -14.86 25.20 -7.55
CA TYR A 193 -14.70 23.74 -7.36
C TYR A 193 -13.41 23.15 -7.96
N GLU A 194 -12.78 23.86 -8.90
CA GLU A 194 -11.54 23.44 -9.57
C GLU A 194 -10.31 23.42 -8.66
N ARG A 195 -10.30 24.13 -7.53
CA ARG A 195 -9.09 24.24 -6.67
C ARG A 195 -8.86 23.02 -5.75
N VAL A 196 -9.86 22.15 -5.57
CA VAL A 196 -9.81 21.10 -4.51
C VAL A 196 -9.38 19.72 -5.01
N ARG A 197 -9.17 19.55 -6.32
CA ARG A 197 -8.61 18.30 -6.90
C ARG A 197 -7.08 18.19 -6.81
N GLN A 198 -6.39 19.06 -6.07
CA GLN A 198 -4.98 18.83 -5.73
C GLN A 198 -4.87 17.78 -4.61
N TYR A 199 -5.02 16.51 -4.98
CA TYR A 199 -4.45 15.41 -4.24
C TYR A 199 -2.92 15.56 -4.25
N ARG A 200 -2.35 16.21 -3.22
CA ARG A 200 -1.01 15.86 -2.76
C ARG A 200 -1.13 14.55 -1.96
N LEU A 201 -1.33 13.44 -2.67
CA LEU A 201 -1.11 12.08 -2.17
C LEU A 201 0.40 11.85 -2.12
N GLY A 202 1.02 12.49 -1.14
CA GLY A 202 2.39 12.28 -0.74
C GLY A 202 2.42 12.69 0.72
N ALA A 203 2.99 11.85 1.58
CA ALA A 203 3.25 12.19 2.97
C ALA A 203 3.67 13.67 3.07
N SER A 204 3.19 14.39 4.08
CA SER A 204 3.71 15.70 4.48
C SER A 204 5.20 15.59 4.79
N THR A 205 6.01 15.45 3.74
CA THR A 205 7.42 15.74 3.74
C THR A 205 7.41 17.24 3.79
N TYR A 206 7.60 17.80 4.98
CA TYR A 206 7.84 19.22 5.16
C TYR A 206 8.69 19.71 3.99
N GLU A 207 8.10 20.55 3.13
CA GLU A 207 8.82 21.09 1.99
C GLU A 207 10.09 21.74 2.53
N ARG A 208 11.25 21.26 2.08
CA ARG A 208 12.53 21.84 2.49
C ARG A 208 12.47 23.34 2.20
N PRO A 209 12.76 24.20 3.18
CA PRO A 209 12.63 25.64 3.00
C PRO A 209 13.53 26.10 1.84
N GLN A 210 13.02 27.02 1.03
CA GLN A 210 13.59 27.42 -0.27
C GLN A 210 15.09 27.81 -0.19
N PHE A 211 15.56 28.36 0.93
CA PHE A 211 16.97 28.72 1.12
C PHE A 211 17.93 27.52 1.14
N LEU A 212 17.45 26.30 1.39
CA LEU A 212 18.25 25.06 1.32
C LEU A 212 18.28 24.44 -0.09
N ARG A 213 17.45 24.92 -1.02
CA ARG A 213 17.29 24.35 -2.37
C ARG A 213 18.17 24.99 -3.44
N GLN A 214 18.91 26.05 -3.11
CA GLN A 214 19.41 27.00 -4.11
C GLN A 214 20.35 26.41 -5.19
N HIS A 215 20.96 25.23 -5.02
CA HIS A 215 21.86 24.66 -6.03
C HIS A 215 22.01 23.13 -5.98
N GLN A 216 20.91 22.37 -5.96
CA GLN A 216 20.98 20.92 -6.18
C GLN A 216 20.02 20.48 -7.26
N LYS A 217 20.55 19.73 -8.24
CA LYS A 217 19.75 18.98 -9.22
C LYS A 217 18.66 18.21 -8.48
N ARG A 218 17.42 18.24 -8.99
CA ARG A 218 16.31 17.48 -8.42
C ARG A 218 16.71 16.01 -8.29
N LYS A 219 16.35 15.41 -7.15
CA LYS A 219 16.55 13.99 -6.92
C LYS A 219 15.59 13.17 -7.79
N ALA A 220 15.94 11.89 -8.02
CA ALA A 220 15.13 11.01 -8.87
C ALA A 220 13.66 10.88 -8.42
N ASN A 221 13.40 10.92 -7.11
CA ASN A 221 12.03 10.92 -6.58
C ASN A 221 11.28 12.24 -6.85
N GLU A 222 11.97 13.38 -6.81
CA GLU A 222 11.39 14.69 -7.11
C GLU A 222 11.06 14.83 -8.60
N ILE A 223 11.92 14.28 -9.48
CA ILE A 223 11.66 14.18 -10.92
C ILE A 223 10.43 13.29 -11.18
N GLY A 224 10.30 12.17 -10.46
CA GLY A 224 9.12 11.30 -10.56
C GLY A 224 7.83 12.02 -10.18
N THR A 225 7.83 12.76 -9.07
CA THR A 225 6.69 13.58 -8.64
C THR A 225 6.36 14.67 -9.67
N LEU A 226 7.37 15.34 -10.23
CA LEU A 226 7.18 16.36 -11.25
C LEU A 226 6.53 15.78 -12.51
N MET A 227 7.03 14.64 -13.01
CA MET A 227 6.43 13.96 -14.16
C MET A 227 4.99 13.54 -13.88
N HIS A 228 4.70 13.04 -12.68
CA HIS A 228 3.33 12.70 -12.29
C HIS A 228 2.40 13.92 -12.31
N THR A 229 2.84 15.06 -11.77
CA THR A 229 2.08 16.32 -11.81
C THR A 229 1.80 16.78 -13.24
N VAL A 230 2.80 16.72 -14.12
CA VAL A 230 2.63 17.07 -15.55
C VAL A 230 1.58 16.17 -16.21
N MET A 231 1.66 14.85 -15.99
CA MET A 231 0.73 13.88 -16.57
C MET A 231 -0.69 14.02 -15.99
N GLN A 232 -0.83 14.34 -14.69
CA GLN A 232 -2.14 14.61 -14.07
C GLN A 232 -2.83 15.84 -14.63
N HIS A 233 -2.05 16.85 -15.02
CA HIS A 233 -2.58 18.08 -15.58
C HIS A 233 -2.68 18.04 -17.11
N LEU A 234 -2.15 17.03 -17.78
CA LEU A 234 -2.21 16.94 -19.24
C LEU A 234 -3.68 16.83 -19.69
N PRO A 235 -4.16 17.70 -20.59
CA PRO A 235 -5.54 17.64 -21.06
C PRO A 235 -5.70 16.44 -21.99
N PHE A 236 -6.74 15.62 -21.77
CA PHE A 236 -7.11 14.57 -22.73
C PHE A 236 -7.92 15.20 -23.85
N LYS A 237 -7.33 15.30 -25.05
CA LYS A 237 -7.97 15.84 -26.24
C LYS A 237 -7.94 14.78 -27.34
N THR A 238 -9.07 14.63 -28.05
CA THR A 238 -9.20 13.73 -29.20
C THR A 238 -8.22 14.08 -30.33
N GLU A 239 -7.86 15.36 -30.43
CA GLU A 239 -6.79 15.83 -31.30
C GLU A 239 -5.47 15.78 -30.51
N ARG A 240 -4.55 14.91 -30.96
CA ARG A 240 -3.25 14.72 -30.33
C ARG A 240 -2.49 16.04 -30.27
N MET A 241 -1.94 16.37 -29.10
CA MET A 241 -1.13 17.58 -28.96
C MET A 241 0.19 17.46 -29.72
N THR A 242 0.58 18.54 -30.38
CA THR A 242 1.92 18.68 -30.98
C THR A 242 2.97 18.99 -29.91
N GLU A 243 4.25 18.78 -30.24
CA GLU A 243 5.36 19.05 -29.31
C GLU A 243 5.42 20.54 -28.90
N ASP A 244 5.12 21.45 -29.83
CA ASP A 244 5.04 22.90 -29.55
C ASP A 244 3.87 23.25 -28.62
N GLU A 245 2.72 22.60 -28.77
CA GLU A 245 1.58 22.79 -27.86
C GLU A 245 1.85 22.24 -26.46
N LEU A 246 2.61 21.14 -26.36
CA LEU A 246 3.05 20.60 -25.08
C LEU A 246 4.00 21.57 -24.37
N ASP A 247 4.95 22.16 -25.10
CA ASP A 247 5.88 23.12 -24.51
C ASP A 247 5.16 24.37 -24.00
N GLN A 248 4.22 24.91 -24.79
CA GLN A 248 3.34 26.00 -24.37
C GLN A 248 2.46 25.62 -23.17
N TYR A 249 2.00 24.37 -23.11
CA TYR A 249 1.20 23.88 -22.00
C TYR A 249 2.01 23.80 -20.70
N ILE A 250 3.27 23.38 -20.78
CA ILE A 250 4.17 23.35 -19.62
C ILE A 250 4.48 24.77 -19.15
N ASP A 251 4.67 25.73 -20.05
CA ASP A 251 4.82 27.14 -19.69
C ASP A 251 3.58 27.69 -18.98
N HIS A 252 2.39 27.29 -19.41
CA HIS A 252 1.13 27.63 -18.72
C HIS A 252 1.04 27.04 -17.31
N LEU A 253 1.61 25.83 -17.07
CA LEU A 253 1.69 25.25 -15.73
C LEU A 253 2.65 26.03 -14.83
N ILE A 254 3.73 26.59 -15.39
CA ILE A 254 4.66 27.49 -14.68
C ILE A 254 3.98 28.81 -14.35
N GLU A 255 3.29 29.44 -15.32
CA GLU A 255 2.57 30.70 -15.11
C GLU A 255 1.50 30.58 -14.01
N LYS A 256 0.83 29.43 -13.94
CA LYS A 256 -0.14 29.11 -12.89
C LYS A 256 0.48 28.73 -11.54
N ASN A 257 1.80 28.78 -11.38
CA ASN A 257 2.54 28.34 -10.20
C ASN A 257 2.21 26.88 -9.79
N ILE A 258 1.89 26.02 -10.76
CA ILE A 258 1.65 24.58 -10.51
C ILE A 258 2.99 23.83 -10.42
N ILE A 259 3.97 24.27 -11.20
CA ILE A 259 5.35 23.78 -11.19
C ILE A 259 6.33 24.98 -11.10
N GLU A 260 7.52 24.75 -10.57
CA GLU A 260 8.56 25.78 -10.39
C GLU A 260 9.20 26.15 -11.76
N ASP A 261 9.72 27.37 -11.91
CA ASP A 261 10.31 27.86 -13.18
C ASP A 261 11.49 27.01 -13.68
N ASP A 262 12.29 26.48 -12.76
CA ASP A 262 13.42 25.61 -13.06
C ASP A 262 12.99 24.16 -13.33
N ALA A 263 11.69 23.82 -13.20
CA ALA A 263 11.14 22.48 -13.45
C ALA A 263 11.22 22.08 -14.93
N LYS A 264 11.09 23.04 -15.85
CA LYS A 264 11.07 22.77 -17.30
C LYS A 264 12.29 21.98 -17.77
N GLN A 265 13.45 22.18 -17.14
CA GLN A 265 14.73 21.55 -17.49
C GLN A 265 14.82 20.08 -17.08
N ASP A 266 14.07 19.69 -16.05
CA ASP A 266 14.09 18.34 -15.47
C ASP A 266 12.95 17.45 -15.99
N ILE A 267 12.01 18.00 -16.77
CA ILE A 267 10.91 17.26 -17.39
C ILE A 267 11.45 16.45 -18.57
N ARG A 268 11.08 15.16 -18.61
CA ARG A 268 11.44 14.26 -19.70
C ARG A 268 10.46 14.39 -20.87
N MET A 269 10.59 15.46 -21.64
CA MET A 269 9.69 15.77 -22.77
C MET A 269 9.46 14.59 -23.72
N LYS A 270 10.53 13.84 -24.04
CA LYS A 270 10.45 12.66 -24.92
C LYS A 270 9.49 11.58 -24.42
N GLU A 271 9.39 11.38 -23.11
CA GLU A 271 8.48 10.39 -22.52
C GLU A 271 7.03 10.86 -22.61
N VAL A 272 6.78 12.15 -22.39
CA VAL A 272 5.43 12.75 -22.50
C VAL A 272 4.96 12.77 -23.96
N VAL A 273 5.84 13.12 -24.90
CA VAL A 273 5.54 13.06 -26.35
C VAL A 273 5.25 11.62 -26.78
N LYS A 274 5.97 10.63 -26.23
CA LYS A 274 5.67 9.21 -26.50
C LYS A 274 4.28 8.82 -25.98
N PHE A 275 3.88 9.33 -24.83
CA PHE A 275 2.54 9.10 -24.29
C PHE A 275 1.44 9.75 -25.14
N ILE A 276 1.61 11.02 -25.55
CA ILE A 276 0.64 11.73 -26.41
C ILE A 276 0.45 11.05 -27.76
N ASN A 277 1.50 10.40 -28.28
CA ASN A 277 1.44 9.65 -29.54
C ASN A 277 0.94 8.20 -29.37
N SER A 278 0.74 7.73 -28.15
CA SER A 278 0.22 6.40 -27.86
C SER A 278 -1.30 6.37 -28.04
N ASP A 279 -1.86 5.18 -28.24
CA ASP A 279 -3.31 4.97 -28.29
C ASP A 279 -4.00 5.09 -26.90
N LEU A 280 -3.20 5.43 -25.87
CA LEU A 280 -3.65 5.63 -24.48
C LEU A 280 -3.97 7.10 -24.16
N TYR A 281 -3.67 8.03 -25.08
CA TYR A 281 -3.95 9.46 -24.97
C TYR A 281 -5.19 9.81 -25.80
#